data_AF-A0AAU1S5K6-F1
#
_entry.id   AF-A0AAU1S5K6-F1
#
_cell.length_a   1.000
_cell.length_b   1.000
_cell.length_c   1.000
_cell.angle_alpha   90.00
_cell.angle_beta   90.00
_cell.angle_gamma   90.00
#
_symmetry.space_group_name_H-M   'P 1'
#
loop_
_entity.id
_entity.type
_entity.pdbx_description
1 polymer ?
#
loop_
_entity_poly.entity_id
_entity_poly.type
_entity_poly.pdbx_seq_one_letter_code
_entity_poly.pdbx_strand_id
1 'polypeptide(L)'
;MPAPAIVRDVFHRLQEELGEEDTGITFENGPGPLDRIDIMVHRAADSSGVTVFTTVGMSVESMPSRDGRTGGRAELRLFRRGHVEPQDEGLIAMCLANLAAYPWTLGRALGWGEVITFPDDVPTFPRCRRAFLAGPWTDEQTDSIQTSTEAVRVVNVVPISESERVQALALRPETFFSDLLDARDVFTPPNP
;
A
#
# COMPACT_ATOMS: atom_id res chain seq x y z
N MET A 1 1.59 4.88 25.90
CA MET A 1 2.31 3.58 25.83
C MET A 1 3.36 3.69 24.74
N PRO A 2 4.56 3.08 24.89
CA PRO A 2 5.52 3.01 23.79
C PRO A 2 4.93 2.19 22.63
N ALA A 3 5.31 2.53 21.39
CA ALA A 3 4.90 1.77 20.23
C ALA A 3 5.39 0.30 20.32
N PRO A 4 4.59 -0.68 19.85
CA PRO A 4 5.02 -2.07 19.77
C PRO A 4 6.32 -2.22 18.97
N ALA A 5 7.17 -3.20 19.34
CA ALA A 5 8.48 -3.38 18.71
C ALA A 5 8.40 -3.54 17.20
N ILE A 6 7.44 -4.33 16.71
CA ILE A 6 7.21 -4.55 15.28
C ILE A 6 6.91 -3.25 14.51
N VAL A 7 6.13 -2.36 15.10
CA VAL A 7 5.76 -1.07 14.49
C VAL A 7 6.97 -0.14 14.42
N ARG A 8 7.77 -0.11 15.50
CA ARG A 8 9.02 0.67 15.53
C ARG A 8 10.03 0.17 14.51
N ASP A 9 10.18 -1.14 14.37
CA ASP A 9 11.09 -1.74 13.39
C ASP A 9 10.65 -1.44 11.96
N VAL A 10 9.35 -1.53 11.68
CA VAL A 10 8.76 -1.12 10.39
C VAL A 10 9.04 0.35 10.09
N PHE A 11 8.78 1.24 11.05
CA PHE A 11 9.01 2.68 10.89
C PHE A 11 10.47 2.98 10.55
N HIS A 12 11.42 2.44 11.32
CA HIS A 12 12.84 2.66 11.05
C HIS A 12 13.28 2.07 9.71
N ARG A 13 12.77 0.90 9.34
CA ARG A 13 13.13 0.30 8.05
C ARG A 13 12.61 1.12 6.87
N LEU A 14 11.40 1.67 6.97
CA LEU A 14 10.86 2.57 5.97
C LEU A 14 11.68 3.86 5.88
N GLN A 15 12.14 4.41 7.01
CA GLN A 15 13.04 5.56 7.00
C GLN A 15 14.40 5.26 6.36
N GLU A 16 14.96 4.07 6.59
CA GLU A 16 16.19 3.64 5.91
C GLU A 16 16.00 3.49 4.38
N GLU A 17 14.82 3.04 3.95
CA GLU A 17 14.50 2.81 2.54
C GLU A 17 14.14 4.11 1.80
N LEU A 18 13.36 5.00 2.42
CA LEU A 18 12.72 6.14 1.76
C LEU A 18 13.23 7.50 2.26
N GLY A 19 14.03 7.54 3.33
CA GLY A 19 14.41 8.76 4.03
C GLY A 19 13.40 9.16 5.11
N GLU A 20 13.61 10.32 5.74
CA GLU A 20 12.63 10.87 6.69
C GLU A 20 11.31 11.22 5.99
N GLU A 21 10.19 10.92 6.62
CA GLU A 21 8.88 11.28 6.13
C GLU A 21 8.64 12.79 6.21
N ASP A 22 7.96 13.35 5.21
CA ASP A 22 7.56 14.76 5.25
C ASP A 22 6.33 14.99 6.13
N THR A 23 5.54 13.95 6.36
CA THR A 23 4.28 14.00 7.11
C THR A 23 3.84 12.61 7.54
N GLY A 24 3.25 12.53 8.74
CA GLY A 24 2.51 11.38 9.22
C GLY A 24 1.05 11.74 9.50
N ILE A 25 0.12 11.01 8.90
CA ILE A 25 -1.33 11.17 9.14
C ILE A 25 -1.81 10.02 10.03
N THR A 26 -2.13 10.33 11.28
CA THR A 26 -2.60 9.35 12.27
C THR A 26 -4.11 9.16 12.19
N PHE A 27 -4.53 7.90 12.13
CA PHE A 27 -5.91 7.49 12.37
C PHE A 27 -5.96 6.67 13.66
N GLU A 28 -6.85 7.06 14.57
CA GLU A 28 -7.09 6.37 15.84
C GLU A 28 -8.53 5.83 15.87
N ASN A 29 -8.77 4.83 16.72
CA ASN A 29 -10.06 4.16 16.86
C ASN A 29 -10.54 3.53 15.54
N GLY A 30 -9.61 2.91 14.81
CA GLY A 30 -9.91 2.16 13.60
C GLY A 30 -10.77 0.92 13.88
N PRO A 31 -11.28 0.25 12.83
CA PRO A 31 -12.00 -1.01 13.00
C PRO A 31 -11.06 -2.01 13.68
N GLY A 32 -11.58 -2.68 14.72
CA GLY A 32 -10.81 -3.68 15.46
C GLY A 32 -10.20 -4.72 14.50
N PRO A 33 -8.92 -5.07 14.68
CA PRO A 33 -8.09 -4.82 15.86
C PRO A 33 -7.11 -3.65 15.70
N LEU A 34 -7.28 -2.78 14.70
CA LEU A 34 -6.37 -1.65 14.48
C LEU A 34 -6.81 -0.40 15.28
N ASP A 35 -6.39 -0.33 16.54
CA ASP A 35 -6.67 0.83 17.41
C ASP A 35 -6.02 2.12 16.90
N ARG A 36 -4.89 2.01 16.20
CA ARG A 36 -4.17 3.11 15.58
C ARG A 36 -3.43 2.63 14.33
N ILE A 37 -3.46 3.46 13.29
CA ILE A 37 -2.64 3.31 12.10
C ILE A 37 -2.14 4.68 11.66
N ASP A 38 -0.86 4.76 11.31
CA ASP A 38 -0.25 5.96 10.80
C ASP A 38 0.04 5.79 9.30
N ILE A 39 -0.21 6.84 8.50
CA ILE A 39 0.15 6.87 7.08
C ILE A 39 1.31 7.84 6.91
N MET A 40 2.50 7.31 6.60
CA MET A 40 3.68 8.11 6.32
C MET A 40 3.67 8.56 4.87
N VAL A 41 3.99 9.83 4.64
CA VAL A 41 4.02 10.46 3.32
C VAL A 41 5.43 10.95 3.04
N HIS A 42 6.01 10.45 1.95
CA HIS A 42 7.30 10.91 1.41
C HIS A 42 6.99 11.59 0.08
N ARG A 43 7.10 12.91 0.04
CA ARG A 43 6.64 13.75 -1.08
C ARG A 43 7.64 13.74 -2.21
N ALA A 44 7.13 13.80 -3.44
CA ALA A 44 7.96 14.11 -4.58
C ALA A 44 8.55 15.53 -4.43
N ALA A 45 9.85 15.69 -4.64
CA ALA A 45 10.50 17.01 -4.65
C ALA A 45 10.05 17.88 -5.84
N ASP A 46 9.62 17.26 -6.94
CA ASP A 46 9.12 17.92 -8.14
C ASP A 46 8.03 17.07 -8.86
N SER A 47 7.47 17.59 -9.94
CA SER A 47 6.41 16.94 -10.71
C SER A 47 6.83 15.68 -11.46
N SER A 48 8.14 15.47 -11.64
CA SER A 48 8.69 14.26 -12.27
C SER A 48 8.90 13.13 -11.27
N GLY A 49 9.03 13.46 -9.98
CA GLY A 49 9.21 12.53 -8.86
C GLY A 49 7.98 11.71 -8.48
N VAL A 50 8.08 11.00 -7.36
CA VAL A 50 7.04 10.10 -6.86
C VAL A 50 6.77 10.37 -5.38
N THR A 51 5.50 10.59 -5.05
CA THR A 51 5.01 10.64 -3.68
C THR A 51 4.67 9.22 -3.21
N VAL A 52 5.17 8.81 -2.07
CA VAL A 52 4.99 7.47 -1.50
C VAL A 52 4.18 7.54 -0.22
N PHE A 53 3.14 6.73 -0.13
CA PHE A 53 2.30 6.55 1.04
C PHE A 53 2.53 5.15 1.61
N THR A 54 2.87 5.03 2.88
CA THR A 54 3.05 3.74 3.56
C THR A 54 2.24 3.68 4.84
N THR A 55 1.62 2.53 5.12
CA THR A 55 1.02 2.31 6.44
C THR A 55 2.11 1.92 7.44
N VAL A 56 1.92 2.35 8.69
CA VAL A 56 2.67 1.93 9.86
C VAL A 56 1.65 1.61 10.94
N GLY A 57 1.56 0.33 11.32
CA GLY A 57 0.66 -0.14 12.35
C GLY A 57 -0.31 -1.22 11.90
N MET A 58 -0.49 -1.46 10.59
CA MET A 58 -1.27 -2.61 10.12
C MET A 58 -0.64 -3.93 10.60
N SER A 59 0.69 -3.95 10.70
CA SER A 59 1.46 -5.07 11.21
C SER A 59 1.34 -5.28 12.72
N VAL A 60 0.62 -4.45 13.48
CA VAL A 60 0.45 -4.65 14.93
C VAL A 60 -0.32 -5.92 15.26
N GLU A 61 -1.16 -6.37 14.34
CA GLU A 61 -1.95 -7.60 14.47
C GLU A 61 -1.74 -8.51 13.26
N SER A 62 -1.83 -9.82 13.49
CA SER A 62 -1.80 -10.79 12.39
C SER A 62 -3.14 -10.80 11.68
N MET A 63 -3.10 -10.80 10.35
CA MET A 63 -4.31 -10.93 9.53
C MET A 63 -4.96 -12.32 9.73
N PRO A 64 -6.29 -12.42 9.56
CA PRO A 64 -6.98 -13.71 9.62
C PRO A 64 -6.44 -14.72 8.60
N SER A 65 -6.54 -16.00 8.93
CA SER A 65 -6.17 -17.08 8.02
C SER A 65 -6.98 -17.04 6.72
N ARG A 66 -6.38 -17.50 5.64
CA ARG A 66 -7.05 -17.67 4.34
C ARG A 66 -6.69 -19.02 3.75
N ASP A 67 -7.70 -19.79 3.35
CA ASP A 67 -7.52 -21.10 2.70
C ASP A 67 -6.58 -22.05 3.48
N GLY A 68 -6.69 -22.03 4.81
CA GLY A 68 -5.86 -22.84 5.71
C GLY A 68 -4.41 -22.36 5.90
N ARG A 69 -4.02 -21.22 5.31
CA ARG A 69 -2.70 -20.59 5.49
C ARG A 69 -2.79 -19.45 6.50
N THR A 70 -1.71 -19.23 7.25
CA THR A 70 -1.60 -18.09 8.18
C THR A 70 -1.65 -16.79 7.38
N GLY A 71 -2.46 -15.83 7.84
CA GLY A 71 -2.55 -14.53 7.18
C GLY A 71 -1.24 -13.76 7.27
N GLY A 72 -0.53 -13.89 8.38
CA GLY A 72 0.71 -13.15 8.66
C GLY A 72 0.45 -11.66 8.82
N ARG A 73 1.52 -10.87 8.76
CA ARG A 73 1.48 -9.42 8.95
C ARG A 73 1.85 -8.69 7.68
N ALA A 74 1.30 -7.50 7.49
CA ALA A 74 1.56 -6.70 6.31
C ALA A 74 1.51 -5.20 6.62
N GLU A 75 2.11 -4.42 5.73
CA GLU A 75 1.88 -2.99 5.56
C GLU A 75 1.55 -2.72 4.08
N LEU A 76 0.79 -1.66 3.82
CA LEU A 76 0.42 -1.20 2.50
C LEU A 76 1.37 -0.11 2.03
N ARG A 77 1.64 -0.10 0.73
CA ARG A 77 2.37 0.99 0.07
C ARG A 77 1.66 1.42 -1.21
N LEU A 78 1.53 2.72 -1.42
CA LEU A 78 1.00 3.29 -2.66
C LEU A 78 1.96 4.35 -3.17
N PHE A 79 2.20 4.33 -4.47
CA PHE A 79 3.01 5.32 -5.16
C PHE A 79 2.12 6.18 -6.05
N ARG A 80 2.31 7.49 -5.97
CA ARG A 80 1.65 8.47 -6.83
C ARG A 80 2.71 9.35 -7.49
N ARG A 81 2.76 9.32 -8.82
CA ARG A 81 3.64 10.21 -9.57
C ARG A 81 3.27 11.68 -9.32
N GLY A 82 4.28 12.52 -9.15
CA GLY A 82 4.17 13.96 -9.01
C GLY A 82 3.76 14.41 -7.61
N HIS A 83 3.61 15.72 -7.49
CA HIS A 83 3.14 16.35 -6.27
C HIS A 83 1.67 16.01 -6.00
N VAL A 84 1.32 15.84 -4.72
CA VAL A 84 -0.04 15.60 -4.25
C VAL A 84 -0.41 16.72 -3.30
N GLU A 85 -1.53 17.39 -3.55
CA GLU A 85 -2.00 18.47 -2.69
C GLU A 85 -2.39 17.93 -1.31
N PRO A 86 -2.21 18.69 -0.20
CA PRO A 86 -2.48 18.21 1.16
C PRO A 86 -3.89 17.64 1.38
N GLN A 87 -4.89 18.20 0.70
CA GLN A 87 -6.27 17.67 0.77
C GLN A 87 -6.35 16.25 0.18
N ASP A 88 -5.69 16.02 -0.95
CA ASP A 88 -5.65 14.73 -1.61
C ASP A 88 -4.79 13.72 -0.83
N GLU A 89 -3.71 14.16 -0.18
CA GLU A 89 -2.94 13.33 0.75
C GLU A 89 -3.83 12.75 1.85
N GLY A 90 -4.67 13.59 2.46
CA GLY A 90 -5.64 13.15 3.48
C GLY A 90 -6.65 12.12 2.96
N LEU A 91 -7.12 12.28 1.73
CA LEU A 91 -8.05 11.34 1.10
C LEU A 91 -7.37 10.00 0.77
N ILE A 92 -6.15 10.03 0.22
CA ILE A 92 -5.36 8.82 -0.04
C ILE A 92 -5.05 8.10 1.27
N ALA A 93 -4.64 8.83 2.31
CA ALA A 93 -4.32 8.28 3.61
C ALA A 93 -5.53 7.59 4.25
N MET A 94 -6.71 8.23 4.20
CA MET A 94 -7.95 7.63 4.67
C MET A 94 -8.33 6.37 3.87
N CYS A 95 -8.13 6.39 2.55
CA CYS A 95 -8.35 5.23 1.68
C CYS A 95 -7.46 4.04 2.10
N LEU A 96 -6.17 4.30 2.35
CA LEU A 96 -5.22 3.27 2.79
C LEU A 96 -5.52 2.77 4.21
N ALA A 97 -5.87 3.65 5.15
CA ALA A 97 -6.25 3.25 6.51
C ALA A 97 -7.48 2.33 6.50
N ASN A 98 -8.49 2.64 5.67
CA ASN A 98 -9.67 1.80 5.51
C ASN A 98 -9.32 0.44 4.86
N LEU A 99 -8.47 0.44 3.83
CA LEU A 99 -8.00 -0.80 3.21
C LEU A 99 -7.17 -1.65 4.19
N ALA A 100 -6.36 -1.03 5.03
CA ALA A 100 -5.56 -1.74 6.02
C ALA A 100 -6.44 -2.52 7.00
N ALA A 101 -7.60 -2.00 7.40
CA ALA A 101 -8.56 -2.70 8.27
C ALA A 101 -9.41 -3.78 7.57
N TYR A 102 -9.37 -3.83 6.24
CA TYR A 102 -10.15 -4.75 5.42
C TYR A 102 -9.98 -6.25 5.76
N PRO A 103 -8.77 -6.76 6.07
CA PRO A 103 -8.59 -8.18 6.37
C PRO A 103 -9.45 -8.67 7.53
N TRP A 104 -9.54 -7.88 8.60
CA TRP A 104 -10.30 -8.23 9.79
C TRP A 104 -11.80 -7.99 9.60
N THR A 105 -12.17 -6.94 8.86
CA THR A 105 -13.56 -6.67 8.49
C THR A 105 -14.17 -7.83 7.69
N LEU A 106 -13.40 -8.47 6.80
CA LEU A 106 -13.88 -9.59 5.98
C LEU A 106 -13.49 -10.98 6.50
N GLY A 107 -12.68 -11.06 7.56
CA GLY A 107 -12.17 -12.33 8.08
C GLY A 107 -11.25 -13.07 7.10
N ARG A 108 -10.49 -12.35 6.25
CA ARG A 108 -9.57 -12.95 5.28
C ARG A 108 -8.29 -12.12 5.11
N ALA A 109 -7.12 -12.75 5.02
CA ALA A 109 -5.89 -12.04 4.69
C ALA A 109 -5.89 -11.44 3.28
N LEU A 110 -5.17 -10.32 3.16
CA LEU A 110 -4.75 -9.76 1.88
C LEU A 110 -3.49 -10.50 1.38
N GLY A 111 -3.54 -10.92 0.12
CA GLY A 111 -2.46 -11.51 -0.63
C GLY A 111 -2.18 -10.76 -1.93
N TRP A 112 -1.01 -11.02 -2.50
CA TRP A 112 -0.66 -10.52 -3.81
C TRP A 112 -1.52 -11.16 -4.91
N GLY A 113 -1.74 -10.42 -5.99
CA GLY A 113 -2.57 -10.83 -7.12
C GLY A 113 -4.06 -10.56 -6.94
N GLU A 114 -4.47 -10.02 -5.80
CA GLU A 114 -5.87 -9.71 -5.56
C GLU A 114 -6.29 -8.39 -6.18
N VAL A 115 -7.57 -8.30 -6.55
CA VAL A 115 -8.22 -7.04 -6.93
C VAL A 115 -9.24 -6.66 -5.87
N ILE A 116 -9.05 -5.48 -5.28
CA ILE A 116 -9.97 -4.88 -4.31
C ILE A 116 -10.81 -3.81 -5.00
N THR A 117 -12.08 -3.73 -4.62
CA THR A 117 -13.01 -2.70 -5.14
C THR A 117 -13.35 -1.71 -4.04
N PHE A 118 -13.21 -0.43 -4.36
CA PHE A 118 -13.59 0.69 -3.52
C PHE A 118 -15.01 1.17 -3.88
N PRO A 119 -15.73 1.82 -2.96
CA PRO A 119 -17.05 2.38 -3.25
C PRO A 119 -16.98 3.48 -4.32
N ASP A 120 -15.91 4.27 -4.30
CA ASP A 120 -15.64 5.39 -5.20
C ASP A 120 -14.29 5.21 -5.89
N ASP A 121 -13.93 6.17 -6.75
CA ASP A 121 -12.61 6.21 -7.36
C ASP A 121 -11.53 6.37 -6.27
N VAL A 122 -10.39 5.70 -6.43
CA VAL A 122 -9.24 5.90 -5.54
C VAL A 122 -8.79 7.36 -5.69
N PRO A 123 -8.61 8.11 -4.58
CA PRO A 123 -8.29 9.54 -4.64
C PRO A 123 -7.07 9.81 -5.52
N THR A 124 -7.17 10.83 -6.39
CA THR A 124 -6.18 11.21 -7.44
C THR A 124 -5.99 10.23 -8.61
N PHE A 125 -6.77 9.14 -8.66
CA PHE A 125 -6.79 8.16 -9.77
C PHE A 125 -8.20 8.11 -10.40
N PRO A 126 -8.55 9.08 -11.26
CA PRO A 126 -9.88 9.13 -11.86
C PRO A 126 -10.18 7.85 -12.64
N ARG A 127 -11.42 7.36 -12.54
CA ARG A 127 -11.93 6.13 -13.15
C ARG A 127 -11.29 4.84 -12.62
N CYS A 128 -10.48 4.90 -11.58
CA CYS A 128 -9.89 3.73 -10.94
C CYS A 128 -10.61 3.42 -9.63
N ARG A 129 -11.72 2.67 -9.70
CA ARG A 129 -12.48 2.21 -8.52
C ARG A 129 -11.91 0.97 -7.87
N ARG A 130 -10.76 0.50 -8.34
CA ARG A 130 -10.17 -0.78 -7.93
C ARG A 130 -8.68 -0.63 -7.81
N ALA A 131 -8.10 -1.47 -6.96
CA ALA A 131 -6.65 -1.63 -6.87
C ALA A 131 -6.28 -3.10 -7.01
N PHE A 132 -5.20 -3.34 -7.74
CA PHE A 132 -4.48 -4.60 -7.72
C PHE A 132 -3.47 -4.58 -6.55
N LEU A 133 -3.41 -5.67 -5.79
CA LEU A 133 -2.45 -5.84 -4.71
C LEU A 133 -1.22 -6.55 -5.25
N ALA A 134 -0.17 -5.79 -5.53
CA ALA A 134 1.08 -6.30 -6.08
C ALA A 134 2.07 -6.68 -4.97
N GLY A 135 2.93 -7.64 -5.30
CA GLY A 135 4.19 -7.88 -4.59
C GLY A 135 5.26 -6.87 -4.98
N PRO A 136 6.55 -7.17 -4.75
CA PRO A 136 7.65 -6.28 -5.12
C PRO A 136 7.68 -6.00 -6.63
N TRP A 137 8.15 -4.80 -6.99
CA TRP A 137 8.21 -4.27 -8.35
C TRP A 137 9.48 -4.62 -9.09
N THR A 138 10.57 -4.78 -8.36
CA THR A 138 11.90 -5.11 -8.87
C THR A 138 12.49 -6.18 -7.98
N ASP A 139 13.47 -6.91 -8.49
CA ASP A 139 14.22 -7.90 -7.70
C ASP A 139 14.96 -7.25 -6.50
N GLU A 140 15.18 -5.93 -6.56
CA GLU A 140 15.84 -5.14 -5.52
C GLU A 140 14.84 -4.61 -4.47
N GLN A 141 13.55 -4.55 -4.78
CA GLN A 141 12.53 -4.09 -3.86
C GLN A 141 12.20 -5.19 -2.86
N THR A 142 12.35 -4.90 -1.57
CA THR A 142 12.07 -5.89 -0.52
C THR A 142 10.58 -6.25 -0.51
N ASP A 143 10.29 -7.55 -0.56
CA ASP A 143 8.93 -8.09 -0.47
C ASP A 143 8.37 -8.07 0.96
N SER A 144 9.27 -7.89 1.94
CA SER A 144 9.01 -7.94 3.35
C SER A 144 10.02 -7.11 4.15
N ILE A 145 9.55 -6.45 5.20
CA ILE A 145 10.38 -5.81 6.21
C ILE A 145 10.70 -6.86 7.28
N GLN A 146 11.99 -7.12 7.48
CA GLN A 146 12.44 -7.98 8.58
C GLN A 146 12.37 -7.18 9.88
N THR A 147 11.65 -7.71 10.86
CA THR A 147 11.56 -7.10 12.21
C THR A 147 12.12 -8.05 13.26
N SER A 148 12.32 -7.54 14.47
CA SER A 148 12.71 -8.37 15.63
C SER A 148 11.63 -9.37 16.07
N THR A 149 10.40 -9.23 15.58
CA THR A 149 9.26 -10.09 15.94
C THR A 149 8.97 -11.13 14.85
N GLU A 150 8.64 -10.68 13.64
CA GLU A 150 8.44 -11.51 12.45
C GLU A 150 8.54 -10.68 11.17
N ALA A 151 8.64 -11.34 10.01
CA ALA A 151 8.65 -10.64 8.73
C ALA A 151 7.28 -10.03 8.44
N VAL A 152 7.27 -8.75 8.05
CA VAL A 152 6.07 -7.98 7.69
C VAL A 152 6.06 -7.83 6.18
N ARG A 153 5.05 -8.37 5.49
CA ARG A 153 4.97 -8.23 4.02
C ARG A 153 4.67 -6.80 3.62
N VAL A 154 5.26 -6.34 2.52
CA VAL A 154 4.86 -5.08 1.89
C VAL A 154 3.91 -5.39 0.73
N VAL A 155 2.72 -4.81 0.76
CA VAL A 155 1.71 -4.98 -0.28
C VAL A 155 1.55 -3.67 -1.03
N ASN A 156 1.94 -3.67 -2.30
CA ASN A 156 1.82 -2.49 -3.15
C ASN A 156 0.37 -2.37 -3.64
N VAL A 157 -0.31 -1.29 -3.27
CA VAL A 157 -1.68 -0.96 -3.70
C VAL A 157 -1.58 -0.18 -5.01
N VAL A 158 -1.98 -0.81 -6.11
CA VAL A 158 -1.87 -0.26 -7.46
C VAL A 158 -3.27 0.03 -8.01
N PRO A 159 -3.71 1.30 -8.06
CA PRO A 159 -4.99 1.65 -8.66
C PRO A 159 -5.03 1.28 -10.14
N ILE A 160 -6.11 0.59 -10.54
CA ILE A 160 -6.31 0.08 -11.90
C ILE A 160 -7.64 0.56 -12.47
N SER A 161 -7.62 0.83 -13.77
CA SER A 161 -8.80 1.08 -14.60
C SER A 161 -9.62 -0.20 -14.83
N GLU A 162 -10.82 -0.04 -15.40
CA GLU A 162 -11.65 -1.18 -15.78
C GLU A 162 -10.97 -2.07 -16.84
N SER A 163 -10.28 -1.48 -17.82
CA SER A 163 -9.54 -2.24 -18.84
C SER A 163 -8.41 -3.06 -18.24
N GLU A 164 -7.65 -2.46 -17.30
CA GLU A 164 -6.57 -3.16 -16.59
C GLU A 164 -7.11 -4.25 -15.69
N ARG A 165 -8.27 -4.05 -15.04
CA ARG A 165 -8.96 -5.09 -14.27
C ARG A 165 -9.30 -6.31 -15.13
N VAL A 166 -9.82 -6.10 -16.34
CA VAL A 166 -10.14 -7.21 -17.25
C VAL A 166 -8.89 -8.01 -17.57
N GLN A 167 -7.75 -7.35 -17.78
CA GLN A 167 -6.47 -8.02 -18.00
C GLN A 167 -5.97 -8.74 -16.75
N ALA A 168 -6.04 -8.10 -15.57
CA ALA A 168 -5.64 -8.68 -14.29
C ALA A 168 -6.39 -9.98 -13.95
N LEU A 169 -7.64 -10.13 -14.41
CA LEU A 169 -8.41 -11.35 -14.24
C LEU A 169 -8.15 -12.42 -15.31
N ALA A 170 -7.59 -12.03 -16.46
CA ALA A 170 -7.31 -12.93 -17.58
C ALA A 170 -5.88 -13.52 -17.53
N LEU A 171 -4.94 -12.79 -16.94
CA LEU A 171 -3.53 -13.16 -16.87
C LEU A 171 -3.15 -13.71 -15.50
N ARG A 172 -1.97 -14.33 -15.41
CA ARG A 172 -1.36 -14.61 -14.11
C ARG A 172 -0.97 -13.29 -13.44
N PRO A 173 -1.09 -13.15 -12.11
CA PRO A 173 -0.76 -11.93 -11.39
C PRO A 173 0.61 -11.34 -11.74
N GLU A 174 1.63 -12.18 -11.83
CA GLU A 174 3.00 -11.77 -12.10
C GLU A 174 3.14 -11.24 -13.54
N THR A 175 2.48 -11.90 -14.49
CA THR A 175 2.47 -11.48 -15.90
C THR A 175 1.74 -10.16 -16.07
N PHE A 176 0.53 -10.03 -15.50
CA PHE A 176 -0.21 -8.76 -15.54
C PHE A 176 0.60 -7.62 -14.93
N PHE A 177 1.20 -7.86 -13.78
CA PHE A 177 1.93 -6.82 -13.08
C PHE A 177 3.20 -6.40 -13.82
N SER A 178 3.94 -7.35 -14.40
CA SER A 178 5.07 -7.07 -15.30
C SER A 178 4.63 -6.24 -16.50
N ASP A 179 3.56 -6.66 -17.19
CA ASP A 179 3.03 -5.94 -18.36
C ASP A 179 2.58 -4.51 -17.99
N LEU A 180 2.02 -4.33 -16.80
CA LEU A 180 1.60 -3.02 -16.30
C LEU A 180 2.79 -2.09 -16.06
N LEU A 181 3.89 -2.61 -15.52
CA LEU A 181 5.14 -1.87 -15.33
C LEU A 181 5.80 -1.54 -16.67
N ASP A 182 5.81 -2.46 -17.63
CA ASP A 182 6.37 -2.23 -18.97
C ASP A 182 5.55 -1.20 -19.77
N ALA A 183 4.22 -1.22 -19.63
CA ALA A 183 3.32 -0.29 -20.30
C ALA A 183 3.34 1.11 -19.68
N ARG A 184 3.68 1.21 -18.38
CA ARG A 184 3.77 2.47 -17.65
C ARG A 184 5.19 2.64 -17.16
N ASP A 185 6.00 3.36 -17.94
CA ASP A 185 7.21 3.92 -17.37
C ASP A 185 6.82 4.98 -16.32
N VAL A 186 6.67 4.52 -15.08
CA VAL A 186 6.30 5.34 -13.92
C VAL A 186 7.39 6.37 -13.59
N PHE A 187 8.55 6.28 -14.25
CA PHE A 187 9.65 7.23 -14.19
C PHE A 187 9.69 8.20 -15.39
N THR A 188 9.02 7.92 -16.52
CA THR A 188 8.95 8.83 -17.69
C THR A 188 7.92 9.97 -17.52
N PRO A 189 8.32 11.26 -17.49
CA PRO A 189 7.44 12.41 -17.22
C PRO A 189 6.12 12.37 -17.99
N PRO A 190 4.98 12.84 -17.41
CA PRO A 190 3.79 13.05 -18.22
C PRO A 190 4.15 14.01 -19.35
N ASN A 191 3.81 13.65 -20.58
CA ASN A 191 4.04 14.51 -21.74
C ASN A 191 3.36 15.88 -21.52
N PRO A 192 4.00 16.98 -21.94
CA PRO A 192 3.54 18.34 -21.70
C PRO A 192 2.19 18.66 -22.34
#